data_AF-A0A067L292-F1
#
_entry.id   AF-A0A067L292-F1
#
_cell.length_a   1.000
_cell.length_b   1.000
_cell.length_c   1.000
_cell.angle_alpha   90.00
_cell.angle_beta   90.00
_cell.angle_gamma   90.00
#
_symmetry.space_group_name_H-M   'P 1'
#
loop_
_entity.id
_entity.type
_entity.pdbx_description
1 polymer ?
#
loop_
_entity_poly.entity_id
_entity_poly.type
_entity_poly.pdbx_seq_one_letter_code
_entity_poly.pdbx_strand_id
1 'polypeptide(L)'
;MPDVVTYSILIDCYCRRKRIDEAMRLFDEMPRKGLIPDHFTYNSLISGLCKAKNPHAAYKFFKNLCASGHSPDTVTYNSLIDGFCKHRCLDVALSLFHEMQKNSLKADIIVYSTLIDGMFRVGKVEDAKELFSRLSIEGLQPDVFTYAIMISGLCKEGLLDEAFKVFRKMEGNGCLPDSCSYNVIIQGCLRCNDSSMANQLIDEMVGKGFSADATTMELVMNLVLNKPDDPLVQKLLSCSTHSQVVNLK
;
A
#
# COMPACT_ATOMS: atom_id res chain seq x y z
N MET A 1 -36.22 -1.46 -18.21
CA MET A 1 -35.82 -2.64 -17.42
C MET A 1 -34.34 -2.51 -17.10
N PRO A 2 -33.89 -2.87 -15.88
CA PRO A 2 -32.46 -2.94 -15.57
C PRO A 2 -31.77 -3.95 -16.49
N ASP A 3 -30.63 -3.55 -17.06
CA ASP A 3 -29.78 -4.36 -17.94
C ASP A 3 -28.46 -4.74 -17.23
N VAL A 4 -27.56 -5.43 -17.95
CA VAL A 4 -26.24 -5.85 -17.41
C VAL A 4 -25.51 -4.66 -16.81
N VAL A 5 -25.41 -3.53 -17.53
CA VAL A 5 -24.72 -2.32 -17.09
C VAL A 5 -25.29 -1.79 -15.78
N THR A 6 -26.63 -1.74 -15.66
CA THR A 6 -27.31 -1.30 -14.43
C THR A 6 -26.93 -2.19 -13.24
N TYR A 7 -26.95 -3.51 -13.45
CA TYR A 7 -26.55 -4.47 -12.41
C TYR A 7 -25.09 -4.32 -12.02
N SER A 8 -24.18 -4.23 -12.99
CA SER A 8 -22.74 -4.13 -12.71
C SER A 8 -22.38 -2.86 -11.96
N ILE A 9 -23.02 -1.73 -12.27
CA ILE A 9 -22.85 -0.46 -11.53
C ILE A 9 -23.32 -0.61 -10.09
N LEU A 10 -24.50 -1.22 -9.86
CA LEU A 10 -25.02 -1.41 -8.51
C LEU A 10 -24.13 -2.35 -7.68
N ILE A 11 -23.63 -3.43 -8.30
CA ILE A 11 -22.68 -4.36 -7.70
C ILE A 11 -21.40 -3.64 -7.29
N ASP A 12 -20.79 -2.85 -8.18
CA ASP A 12 -19.62 -2.04 -7.88
C ASP A 12 -19.89 -1.04 -6.73
N CYS A 13 -21.03 -0.35 -6.76
CA CYS A 13 -21.43 0.57 -5.69
C CYS A 13 -21.51 -0.14 -4.32
N TYR A 14 -22.10 -1.33 -4.27
CA TYR A 14 -22.17 -2.11 -3.03
C TYR A 14 -20.81 -2.61 -2.58
N CYS A 15 -19.97 -3.09 -3.50
CA CYS A 15 -18.59 -3.50 -3.24
C CYS A 15 -17.75 -2.36 -2.64
N ARG A 16 -17.80 -1.15 -3.24
CA ARG A 16 -17.10 0.03 -2.73
C ARG A 16 -17.57 0.44 -1.33
N ARG A 17 -18.84 0.20 -1.00
CA ARG A 17 -19.42 0.43 0.33
C ARG A 17 -19.23 -0.75 1.29
N LYS A 18 -18.44 -1.77 0.92
CA LYS A 18 -18.21 -3.00 1.70
C LYS A 18 -19.49 -3.78 2.04
N ARG A 19 -20.57 -3.56 1.29
CA ARG A 19 -21.86 -4.26 1.43
C ARG A 19 -21.87 -5.49 0.52
N ILE A 20 -20.96 -6.43 0.79
CA ILE A 20 -20.71 -7.58 -0.10
C ILE A 20 -21.95 -8.47 -0.27
N ASP A 21 -22.74 -8.66 0.80
CA ASP A 21 -23.94 -9.51 0.73
C ASP A 21 -25.01 -8.96 -0.24
N GLU A 22 -25.10 -7.64 -0.39
CA GLU A 22 -26.00 -7.00 -1.37
C GLU A 22 -25.46 -7.19 -2.80
N ALA A 23 -24.16 -7.01 -2.99
CA ALA A 23 -23.51 -7.22 -4.28
C ALA A 23 -23.67 -8.67 -4.77
N MET A 24 -23.50 -9.63 -3.86
CA MET A 24 -23.69 -11.06 -4.13
C MET A 24 -25.14 -11.38 -4.49
N ARG A 25 -26.12 -10.82 -3.76
CA ARG A 25 -27.54 -10.99 -4.07
C ARG A 25 -27.89 -10.50 -5.48
N LEU A 26 -27.36 -9.35 -5.89
CA LEU A 26 -27.58 -8.84 -7.25
C LEU A 26 -26.91 -9.72 -8.30
N PHE A 27 -25.69 -10.20 -8.03
CA PHE A 27 -25.00 -11.12 -8.94
C PHE A 27 -25.78 -12.43 -9.15
N ASP A 28 -26.29 -13.03 -8.09
CA ASP A 28 -27.09 -14.26 -8.14
C ASP A 28 -28.47 -14.07 -8.81
N GLU A 29 -28.97 -12.83 -8.85
CA GLU A 29 -30.23 -12.48 -9.54
C GLU A 29 -30.06 -12.37 -11.05
N MET A 30 -28.89 -11.94 -11.56
CA MET A 30 -28.65 -11.69 -12.99
C MET A 30 -29.04 -12.89 -13.88
N PRO A 31 -28.57 -14.14 -13.62
CA PRO A 31 -28.91 -15.28 -14.47
C PRO A 31 -30.40 -15.61 -14.47
N ARG A 32 -31.11 -15.38 -13.35
CA ARG A 32 -32.56 -15.61 -13.23
C ARG A 32 -33.37 -14.66 -14.11
N LYS A 33 -32.77 -13.53 -14.48
CA LYS A 33 -33.32 -12.53 -15.41
C LYS A 33 -32.80 -12.67 -16.83
N GLY A 34 -32.05 -13.73 -17.14
CA GLY A 34 -31.42 -13.94 -18.44
C GLY A 34 -30.27 -12.98 -18.72
N LEU A 35 -29.71 -12.32 -17.69
CA LEU A 35 -28.57 -11.43 -17.81
C LEU A 35 -27.29 -12.22 -17.54
N ILE A 36 -26.30 -12.07 -18.41
CA ILE A 36 -24.97 -12.68 -18.26
C ILE A 36 -24.04 -11.64 -17.64
N PRO A 37 -23.44 -11.91 -16.47
CA PRO A 37 -22.44 -11.03 -15.89
C PRO A 37 -21.26 -10.82 -16.84
N ASP A 38 -20.85 -9.56 -17.00
CA ASP A 38 -19.71 -9.19 -17.82
C ASP A 38 -18.40 -9.14 -17.02
N HIS A 39 -17.28 -8.93 -17.72
CA HIS A 39 -15.96 -8.77 -17.11
C HIS A 39 -15.94 -7.68 -16.03
N PHE A 40 -16.64 -6.56 -16.23
CA PHE A 40 -16.70 -5.49 -15.22
C PHE A 40 -17.41 -5.93 -13.93
N THR A 41 -18.48 -6.72 -14.04
CA THR A 41 -19.20 -7.30 -12.89
C THR A 41 -18.26 -8.16 -12.05
N TYR A 42 -17.54 -9.07 -12.69
CA TYR A 42 -16.58 -9.96 -12.02
C TYR A 42 -15.45 -9.17 -11.37
N ASN A 43 -14.84 -8.19 -12.06
CA ASN A 43 -13.78 -7.37 -11.51
C ASN A 43 -14.23 -6.59 -10.27
N SER A 44 -15.46 -6.07 -10.29
CA SER A 44 -16.06 -5.36 -9.17
C SER A 44 -16.21 -6.27 -7.94
N LEU A 45 -16.65 -7.51 -8.13
CA LEU A 45 -16.77 -8.50 -7.05
C LEU A 45 -15.41 -8.95 -6.51
N ILE A 46 -14.45 -9.25 -7.39
CA ILE A 46 -13.09 -9.65 -7.02
C ILE A 46 -12.42 -8.55 -6.19
N SER A 47 -12.45 -7.30 -6.68
CA SER A 47 -11.88 -6.15 -5.95
C SER A 47 -12.60 -5.90 -4.63
N GLY A 48 -13.94 -5.97 -4.61
CA GLY A 48 -14.76 -5.82 -3.41
C GLY A 48 -14.43 -6.86 -2.34
N LEU A 49 -14.32 -8.14 -2.73
CA LEU A 49 -14.02 -9.26 -1.84
C LEU A 49 -12.61 -9.18 -1.25
N CYS A 50 -11.60 -8.82 -2.06
CA CYS A 50 -10.26 -8.56 -1.55
C CYS A 50 -10.24 -7.42 -0.51
N LYS A 51 -10.95 -6.31 -0.79
CA LYS A 51 -11.10 -5.18 0.14
C LYS A 51 -11.90 -5.53 1.40
N ALA A 52 -12.81 -6.49 1.30
CA ALA A 52 -13.59 -7.03 2.41
C ALA A 52 -12.86 -8.14 3.19
N LYS A 53 -11.55 -8.31 2.96
CA LYS A 53 -10.71 -9.30 3.64
C LYS A 53 -11.12 -10.76 3.38
N ASN A 54 -11.60 -11.05 2.18
CA ASN A 54 -11.92 -12.41 1.75
C ASN A 54 -11.29 -12.74 0.37
N PRO A 55 -9.95 -12.83 0.28
CA PRO A 55 -9.27 -13.09 -0.99
C PRO A 55 -9.54 -14.50 -1.54
N HIS A 56 -9.90 -15.46 -0.69
CA HIS A 56 -10.26 -16.82 -1.12
C HIS A 56 -11.59 -16.83 -1.88
N ALA A 57 -12.60 -16.10 -1.40
CA ALA A 57 -13.83 -15.91 -2.17
C ALA A 57 -13.57 -15.14 -3.46
N ALA A 58 -12.73 -14.10 -3.42
CA ALA A 58 -12.32 -13.37 -4.63
C ALA A 58 -11.68 -14.31 -5.67
N TYR A 59 -10.82 -15.23 -5.22
CA TYR A 59 -10.17 -16.22 -6.10
C TYR A 59 -11.17 -17.23 -6.70
N LYS A 60 -12.25 -17.57 -5.99
CA LYS A 60 -13.35 -18.35 -6.58
C LYS A 60 -14.02 -17.59 -7.72
N PHE A 61 -14.26 -16.29 -7.56
CA PHE A 61 -14.79 -15.44 -8.63
C PHE A 61 -13.84 -15.27 -9.80
N PHE A 62 -12.53 -15.20 -9.56
CA PHE A 62 -11.51 -15.25 -10.60
C PHE A 62 -11.60 -16.52 -11.44
N LYS A 63 -11.71 -17.69 -10.80
CA LYS A 63 -11.91 -18.96 -11.52
C LYS A 63 -13.21 -18.97 -12.33
N ASN A 64 -14.29 -18.39 -11.81
CA ASN A 64 -15.55 -18.27 -12.53
C ASN A 64 -15.44 -17.32 -13.74
N LEU A 65 -14.71 -16.20 -13.61
CA LEU A 65 -14.41 -15.28 -14.71
C LEU A 65 -13.70 -16.03 -15.84
N CYS A 66 -12.65 -16.79 -15.53
CA CYS A 66 -11.92 -17.60 -16.52
C CYS A 66 -12.81 -18.68 -17.15
N ALA A 67 -13.60 -19.40 -16.34
CA ALA A 67 -14.50 -20.46 -16.82
C ALA A 67 -15.64 -19.92 -17.70
N SER A 68 -16.00 -18.64 -17.54
CA SER A 68 -17.00 -17.94 -18.37
C SER A 68 -16.42 -17.44 -19.70
N GLY A 69 -15.15 -17.75 -20.00
CA GLY A 69 -14.48 -17.34 -21.24
C GLY A 69 -13.96 -15.89 -21.24
N HIS A 70 -13.99 -15.21 -20.10
CA HIS A 70 -13.40 -13.89 -19.96
C HIS A 70 -11.92 -14.01 -19.59
N SER A 71 -11.09 -13.20 -20.24
CA SER A 71 -9.67 -13.09 -19.90
C SER A 71 -9.50 -12.11 -18.74
N PRO A 72 -8.88 -12.52 -17.61
CA PRO A 72 -8.53 -11.59 -16.55
C PRO A 72 -7.56 -10.53 -17.05
N ASP A 73 -7.74 -9.29 -16.62
CA ASP A 73 -6.85 -8.18 -16.93
C ASP A 73 -5.87 -7.88 -15.76
N THR A 74 -4.98 -6.91 -15.98
CA THR A 74 -4.05 -6.42 -14.95
C THR A 74 -4.77 -6.00 -13.66
N VAL A 75 -5.93 -5.34 -13.75
CA VAL A 75 -6.67 -4.88 -12.56
C VAL A 75 -7.14 -6.06 -11.71
N THR A 76 -7.54 -7.17 -12.35
CA THR A 76 -7.97 -8.40 -11.70
C THR A 76 -6.81 -9.04 -10.92
N TYR A 77 -5.65 -9.22 -11.58
CA TYR A 77 -4.46 -9.77 -10.93
C TYR A 77 -3.96 -8.88 -9.79
N ASN A 78 -3.87 -7.56 -10.01
CA ASN A 78 -3.44 -6.60 -9.00
C ASN A 78 -4.31 -6.72 -7.73
N SER A 79 -5.65 -6.80 -7.91
CA SER A 79 -6.59 -6.92 -6.79
C SER A 79 -6.40 -8.22 -6.00
N LEU A 80 -6.15 -9.35 -6.68
CA LEU A 80 -5.94 -10.64 -6.02
C LEU A 80 -4.58 -10.70 -5.32
N ILE A 81 -3.51 -10.26 -5.99
CA ILE A 81 -2.15 -10.22 -5.44
C ILE A 81 -2.14 -9.36 -4.17
N ASP A 82 -2.72 -8.14 -4.22
CA ASP A 82 -2.87 -7.27 -3.05
C ASP A 82 -3.69 -7.93 -1.94
N GLY A 83 -4.82 -8.55 -2.31
CA GLY A 83 -5.65 -9.31 -1.39
C GLY A 83 -4.85 -10.38 -0.64
N PHE A 84 -4.14 -11.25 -1.34
CA PHE A 84 -3.38 -12.35 -0.73
C PHE A 84 -2.14 -11.86 0.04
N CYS A 85 -1.40 -10.85 -0.44
CA CYS A 85 -0.30 -10.24 0.29
C CYS A 85 -0.76 -9.66 1.64
N LYS A 86 -1.91 -8.95 1.67
CA LYS A 86 -2.49 -8.42 2.92
C LYS A 86 -2.94 -9.49 3.90
N HIS A 87 -3.21 -10.71 3.43
CA HIS A 87 -3.55 -11.87 4.26
C HIS A 87 -2.35 -12.78 4.57
N ARG A 88 -1.13 -12.34 4.25
CA ARG A 88 0.12 -13.09 4.46
C ARG A 88 0.18 -14.43 3.70
N CYS A 89 -0.60 -14.58 2.63
CA CYS A 89 -0.58 -15.72 1.71
C CYS A 89 0.32 -15.43 0.50
N LEU A 90 1.61 -15.21 0.73
CA LEU A 90 2.55 -14.76 -0.32
C LEU A 90 2.75 -15.81 -1.43
N ASP A 91 2.66 -17.09 -1.10
CA ASP A 91 2.75 -18.22 -2.03
C ASP A 91 1.68 -18.16 -3.13
N VAL A 92 0.44 -17.86 -2.75
CA VAL A 92 -0.67 -17.68 -3.70
C VAL A 92 -0.47 -16.41 -4.52
N ALA A 93 -0.02 -15.33 -3.89
CA ALA A 93 0.25 -14.06 -4.57
C ALA A 93 1.35 -14.20 -5.64
N LEU A 94 2.45 -14.91 -5.33
CA LEU A 94 3.52 -15.20 -6.27
C LEU A 94 3.06 -16.13 -7.40
N SER A 95 2.21 -17.12 -7.09
CA SER A 95 1.61 -17.99 -8.12
C SER A 95 0.77 -17.19 -9.10
N LEU A 96 -0.06 -16.25 -8.62
CA LEU A 96 -0.85 -15.33 -9.44
C LEU A 96 0.03 -14.39 -10.27
N PHE A 97 1.14 -13.91 -9.70
CA PHE A 97 2.12 -13.09 -10.43
C PHE A 97 2.74 -13.87 -11.60
N HIS A 98 3.14 -15.12 -11.37
CA HIS A 98 3.67 -15.97 -12.44
C HIS A 98 2.60 -16.32 -13.50
N GLU A 99 1.35 -16.54 -13.07
CA GLU A 99 0.22 -16.75 -13.99
C GLU A 99 -0.04 -15.52 -14.87
N MET A 100 0.00 -14.31 -14.29
CA MET A 100 -0.10 -13.04 -14.99
C MET A 100 0.99 -12.91 -16.08
N GLN A 101 2.25 -13.20 -15.72
CA GLN A 101 3.38 -13.15 -16.66
C GLN A 101 3.24 -14.17 -17.79
N LYS A 102 2.80 -15.40 -17.48
CA LYS A 102 2.56 -16.46 -18.47
C LYS A 102 1.46 -16.09 -19.46
N ASN A 103 0.48 -15.31 -19.01
CA ASN A 103 -0.59 -14.76 -19.85
C ASN A 103 -0.17 -13.49 -20.61
N SER A 104 1.13 -13.19 -20.67
CA SER A 104 1.71 -12.03 -21.37
C SER A 104 1.19 -10.68 -20.87
N LEU A 105 0.68 -10.62 -19.64
CA LEU A 105 0.29 -9.37 -19.00
C LEU A 105 1.53 -8.76 -18.32
N LYS A 106 1.82 -7.50 -18.65
CA LYS A 106 2.94 -6.78 -18.05
C LYS A 106 2.55 -6.31 -16.65
N ALA A 107 3.31 -6.78 -15.66
CA ALA A 107 3.20 -6.27 -14.29
C ALA A 107 3.67 -4.81 -14.23
N ASP A 108 2.86 -3.97 -13.60
CA ASP A 108 3.16 -2.56 -13.36
C ASP A 108 3.87 -2.38 -12.00
N ILE A 109 4.27 -1.14 -11.71
CA ILE A 109 4.92 -0.81 -10.44
C ILE A 109 4.04 -1.16 -9.21
N ILE A 110 2.71 -1.15 -9.36
CA ILE A 110 1.77 -1.45 -8.28
C ILE A 110 1.90 -2.93 -7.88
N VAL A 111 1.98 -3.85 -8.85
CA VAL A 111 2.20 -5.29 -8.59
C VAL A 111 3.50 -5.52 -7.83
N TYR A 112 4.61 -4.99 -8.33
CA TYR A 112 5.90 -5.18 -7.69
C TYR A 112 5.92 -4.59 -6.28
N SER A 113 5.41 -3.36 -6.10
CA SER A 113 5.30 -2.72 -4.78
C SER A 113 4.49 -3.57 -3.81
N THR A 114 3.37 -4.13 -4.28
CA THR A 114 2.50 -4.99 -3.48
C THR A 114 3.20 -6.27 -3.05
N LEU A 115 3.94 -6.91 -3.95
CA LEU A 115 4.72 -8.11 -3.65
C LEU A 115 5.85 -7.82 -2.67
N ILE A 116 6.56 -6.70 -2.83
CA ILE A 116 7.60 -6.24 -1.90
C ILE A 116 7.01 -6.03 -0.50
N ASP A 117 5.86 -5.35 -0.36
CA ASP A 117 5.17 -5.20 0.93
C ASP A 117 4.76 -6.57 1.50
N GLY A 118 4.24 -7.46 0.65
CA GLY A 118 3.91 -8.84 1.00
C GLY A 118 5.10 -9.63 1.54
N MET A 119 6.28 -9.49 0.93
CA MET A 119 7.53 -10.13 1.35
C MET A 119 7.99 -9.63 2.73
N PHE A 120 7.99 -8.32 2.96
CA PHE A 120 8.28 -7.76 4.29
C PHE A 120 7.29 -8.26 5.35
N ARG A 121 6.00 -8.36 5.03
CA ARG A 121 5.00 -8.86 5.99
C ARG A 121 5.28 -10.28 6.46
N VAL A 122 5.89 -11.13 5.64
CA VAL A 122 6.24 -12.52 5.99
C VAL A 122 7.71 -12.68 6.37
N GLY A 123 8.46 -11.59 6.56
CA GLY A 123 9.86 -11.61 6.99
C GLY A 123 10.88 -12.01 5.91
N LYS A 124 10.47 -12.00 4.63
CA LYS A 124 11.35 -12.33 3.48
C LYS A 124 12.10 -11.09 2.99
N VAL A 125 12.97 -10.55 3.84
CA VAL A 125 13.65 -9.26 3.62
C VAL A 125 14.56 -9.26 2.38
N GLU A 126 15.35 -10.31 2.20
CA GLU A 126 16.28 -10.40 1.06
C GLU A 126 15.52 -10.57 -0.27
N ASP A 127 14.45 -11.38 -0.31
CA ASP A 127 13.57 -11.49 -1.48
C ASP A 127 12.98 -10.11 -1.85
N ALA A 128 12.59 -9.31 -0.85
CA ALA A 128 12.05 -7.96 -1.06
C ALA A 128 13.11 -7.01 -1.67
N LYS A 129 14.34 -7.05 -1.15
CA LYS A 129 15.47 -6.25 -1.66
C LYS A 129 15.87 -6.64 -3.08
N GLU A 130 15.86 -7.94 -3.37
CA GLU A 130 16.11 -8.46 -4.72
C GLU A 130 15.02 -7.97 -5.68
N LEU A 131 13.74 -8.13 -5.31
CA LEU A 131 12.62 -7.72 -6.16
C LEU A 131 12.61 -6.22 -6.42
N PHE A 132 12.94 -5.40 -5.41
CA PHE A 132 13.12 -3.96 -5.57
C PHE A 132 14.26 -3.62 -6.54
N SER A 133 15.40 -4.32 -6.44
CA SER A 133 16.55 -4.10 -7.33
C SER A 133 16.25 -4.50 -8.78
N ARG A 134 15.36 -5.47 -8.98
CA ARG A 134 14.92 -5.89 -10.32
C ARG A 134 14.05 -4.85 -11.03
N LEU A 135 13.45 -3.89 -10.33
CA LEU A 135 12.60 -2.85 -10.95
C LEU A 135 13.30 -2.13 -12.10
N SER A 136 14.58 -1.79 -11.94
CA SER A 136 15.35 -1.12 -13.01
C SER A 136 15.57 -2.00 -14.23
N ILE A 137 15.73 -3.31 -14.04
CA ILE A 137 15.90 -4.28 -15.14
C ILE A 137 14.60 -4.40 -15.95
N GLU A 138 13.46 -4.34 -15.26
CA GLU A 138 12.12 -4.36 -15.87
C GLU A 138 11.72 -3.01 -16.48
N GLY A 139 12.60 -2.00 -16.39
CA GLY A 139 12.34 -0.64 -16.86
C GLY A 139 11.27 0.10 -16.06
N LEU A 140 11.03 -0.31 -14.80
CA LEU A 140 10.08 0.30 -13.89
C LEU A 140 10.79 1.30 -12.97
N GLN A 141 10.19 2.47 -12.79
CA GLN A 141 10.69 3.49 -11.87
C GLN A 141 9.95 3.37 -10.53
N PRO A 142 10.66 3.13 -9.41
CA PRO A 142 10.04 3.16 -8.09
C PRO A 142 9.46 4.53 -7.78
N ASP A 143 8.19 4.57 -7.38
CA ASP A 143 7.53 5.79 -6.93
C ASP A 143 7.66 5.98 -5.42
N VAL A 144 7.13 7.10 -4.91
CA VAL A 144 7.12 7.44 -3.48
C VAL A 144 6.55 6.29 -2.64
N PHE A 145 5.49 5.64 -3.12
CA PHE A 145 4.85 4.52 -2.42
C PHE A 145 5.77 3.30 -2.33
N THR A 146 6.46 2.97 -3.42
CA THR A 146 7.44 1.88 -3.48
C THR A 146 8.58 2.10 -2.49
N TYR A 147 9.12 3.32 -2.42
CA TYR A 147 10.17 3.67 -1.46
C TYR A 147 9.65 3.63 -0.01
N ALA A 148 8.45 4.14 0.24
CA ALA A 148 7.84 4.09 1.56
C ALA A 148 7.68 2.65 2.07
N ILE A 149 7.33 1.70 1.18
CA ILE A 149 7.29 0.27 1.52
C ILE A 149 8.68 -0.23 1.93
N MET A 150 9.70 0.04 1.12
CA MET A 150 11.08 -0.38 1.42
C MET A 150 11.58 0.18 2.75
N ILE A 151 11.42 1.49 2.97
CA ILE A 151 11.86 2.16 4.19
C ILE A 151 11.09 1.59 5.40
N SER A 152 9.76 1.51 5.32
CA SER A 152 8.94 0.98 6.41
C SER A 152 9.27 -0.47 6.73
N GLY A 153 9.47 -1.29 5.71
CA GLY A 153 9.85 -2.70 5.83
C GLY A 153 11.19 -2.87 6.53
N LEU A 154 12.24 -2.20 6.04
CA LEU A 154 13.59 -2.24 6.63
C LEU A 154 13.61 -1.75 8.08
N CYS A 155 12.89 -0.66 8.39
CA CYS A 155 12.80 -0.17 9.76
C CYS A 155 12.12 -1.16 10.72
N LYS A 156 11.09 -1.89 10.28
CA LYS A 156 10.42 -2.92 11.10
C LYS A 156 11.32 -4.11 11.42
N GLU A 157 12.26 -4.39 10.52
CA GLU A 157 13.26 -5.45 10.67
C GLU A 157 14.52 -4.96 11.42
N GLY A 158 14.53 -3.71 11.90
CA GLY A 158 15.66 -3.13 12.62
C GLY A 158 16.84 -2.69 11.74
N LEU A 159 16.69 -2.72 10.42
CA LEU A 159 17.74 -2.36 9.45
C LEU A 159 17.72 -0.86 9.13
N LEU A 160 17.85 -0.01 10.15
CA LEU A 160 17.68 1.44 10.01
C LEU A 160 18.70 2.08 9.04
N ASP A 161 19.97 1.65 9.07
CA ASP A 161 21.01 2.16 8.17
C ASP A 161 20.69 1.89 6.69
N GLU A 162 20.12 0.72 6.39
CA GLU A 162 19.67 0.40 5.04
C GLU A 162 18.46 1.23 4.64
N ALA A 163 17.50 1.41 5.56
CA ALA A 163 16.32 2.25 5.32
C ALA A 163 16.73 3.70 5.00
N PHE A 164 17.70 4.25 5.72
CA PHE A 164 18.23 5.60 5.47
C PHE A 164 18.94 5.70 4.11
N LYS A 165 19.73 4.69 3.73
CA LYS A 165 20.35 4.62 2.38
C LYS A 165 19.30 4.62 1.29
N VAL A 166 18.21 3.86 1.45
CA VAL A 166 17.08 3.84 0.51
C VAL A 166 16.41 5.21 0.42
N PHE A 167 16.14 5.85 1.56
CA PHE A 167 15.56 7.20 1.62
C PHE A 167 16.41 8.24 0.87
N ARG A 168 17.74 8.24 1.08
CA ARG A 168 18.65 9.15 0.38
C ARG A 168 18.79 8.85 -1.11
N LYS A 169 18.59 7.60 -1.53
CA LYS A 169 18.65 7.20 -2.93
C LYS A 169 17.46 7.73 -3.76
N MET A 170 16.35 8.10 -3.11
CA MET A 170 15.13 8.57 -3.78
C MET A 170 15.43 9.71 -4.77
N GLU A 171 16.06 10.79 -4.29
CA GLU A 171 16.38 11.98 -5.11
C GLU A 171 17.31 11.63 -6.28
N GLY A 172 18.33 10.81 -6.03
CA GLY A 172 19.27 10.35 -7.05
C GLY A 172 18.63 9.49 -8.15
N ASN A 173 17.48 8.87 -7.84
CA ASN A 173 16.68 8.09 -8.79
C ASN A 173 15.52 8.90 -9.40
N GLY A 174 15.48 10.22 -9.20
CA GLY A 174 14.46 11.10 -9.79
C GLY A 174 13.10 11.06 -9.08
N CYS A 175 13.02 10.50 -7.87
CA CYS A 175 11.82 10.47 -7.05
C CYS A 175 12.03 11.38 -5.82
N LEU A 176 11.33 12.51 -5.73
CA LEU A 176 11.53 13.43 -4.62
C LEU A 176 10.81 12.93 -3.36
N PRO A 177 11.49 12.90 -2.19
CA PRO A 177 10.84 12.64 -0.92
C PRO A 177 9.73 13.66 -0.63
N ASP A 178 8.56 13.15 -0.25
CA ASP A 178 7.41 13.94 0.18
C ASP A 178 7.20 13.85 1.71
N SER A 179 6.13 14.48 2.20
CA SER A 179 5.73 14.38 3.62
C SER A 179 5.58 12.92 4.07
N CYS A 180 5.01 12.03 3.25
CA CYS A 180 4.87 10.61 3.59
C CYS A 180 6.23 9.94 3.80
N SER A 181 7.17 10.19 2.88
CA SER A 181 8.53 9.64 2.91
C SER A 181 9.26 10.01 4.20
N TYR A 182 9.21 11.29 4.60
CA TYR A 182 9.80 11.77 5.85
C TYR A 182 9.12 11.14 7.08
N ASN A 183 7.79 11.13 7.13
CA ASN A 183 7.07 10.50 8.23
C ASN A 183 7.48 9.04 8.41
N VAL A 184 7.56 8.26 7.33
CA VAL A 184 7.92 6.84 7.41
C VAL A 184 9.33 6.62 7.98
N ILE A 185 10.34 7.36 7.51
CA ILE A 185 11.71 7.19 8.02
C ILE A 185 11.84 7.69 9.48
N ILE A 186 11.19 8.81 9.84
CA ILE A 186 11.20 9.35 11.21
C ILE A 186 10.54 8.35 12.17
N GLN A 187 9.38 7.80 11.81
CA GLN A 187 8.72 6.76 12.60
C GLN A 187 9.62 5.53 12.78
N GLY A 188 10.39 5.17 11.76
CA GLY A 188 11.42 4.14 11.83
C GLY A 188 12.52 4.45 12.84
N CYS A 189 13.13 5.63 12.77
CA CYS A 189 14.15 6.09 13.72
C CYS A 189 13.63 6.07 15.17
N LEU A 190 12.42 6.59 15.39
CA LEU A 190 11.80 6.65 16.72
C LEU A 190 11.56 5.25 17.30
N ARG A 191 11.12 4.28 16.49
CA ARG A 191 10.95 2.88 16.92
C ARG A 191 12.28 2.19 17.23
N CYS A 192 13.34 2.56 16.53
CA CYS A 192 14.70 2.08 16.78
C CYS A 192 15.44 2.87 17.88
N ASN A 193 14.79 3.83 18.54
CA ASN A 193 15.39 4.74 19.53
C ASN A 193 16.58 5.58 19.02
N ASP A 194 16.67 5.82 17.71
CA ASP A 194 17.66 6.74 17.13
C ASP A 194 17.11 8.18 17.12
N SER A 195 17.12 8.82 18.30
CA SER A 195 16.67 10.22 18.45
C SER A 195 17.50 11.20 17.64
N SER A 196 18.78 10.90 17.38
CA SER A 196 19.67 11.83 16.67
C SER A 196 19.28 11.92 15.21
N MET A 197 19.10 10.77 14.55
CA MET A 197 18.66 10.72 13.15
C MET A 197 17.23 11.24 13.01
N ALA A 198 16.34 10.89 13.95
CA ALA A 198 14.96 11.40 13.97
C ALA A 198 14.93 12.94 14.00
N ASN A 199 15.73 13.58 14.87
CA ASN A 199 15.85 15.04 14.95
C ASN A 199 16.30 15.67 13.63
N GLN A 200 17.36 15.15 13.03
CA GLN A 200 17.90 15.68 11.77
C GLN A 200 16.85 15.62 10.66
N LEU A 201 16.11 14.51 10.58
CA LEU A 201 15.07 14.33 9.58
C LEU A 201 13.84 15.21 9.84
N ILE A 202 13.48 15.48 11.10
CA ILE A 202 12.42 16.43 11.46
C ILE A 202 12.82 17.85 11.03
N ASP A 203 14.05 18.27 11.32
CA ASP A 203 14.55 19.60 10.93
C ASP A 203 14.54 19.76 9.40
N GLU A 204 15.00 18.73 8.68
CA GLU A 204 14.98 18.72 7.20
C GLU A 204 13.56 18.76 6.65
N MET A 205 12.65 17.98 7.24
CA MET A 205 11.24 17.93 6.86
C MET A 205 10.56 19.30 6.98
N VAL A 206 10.76 19.98 8.12
CA VAL A 206 10.23 21.33 8.38
C VAL A 206 10.89 22.35 7.46
N GLY A 207 12.21 22.24 7.24
CA GLY A 207 12.95 23.11 6.31
C GLY A 207 12.45 23.02 4.86
N LYS A 208 11.96 21.86 4.44
CA LYS A 208 11.33 21.65 3.12
C LYS A 208 9.82 22.00 3.09
N GLY A 209 9.24 22.46 4.20
CA GLY A 209 7.84 22.89 4.28
C GLY A 209 6.84 21.74 4.47
N PHE A 210 7.29 20.55 4.85
CA PHE A 210 6.40 19.44 5.19
C PHE A 210 6.06 19.42 6.69
N SER A 211 4.95 18.76 7.04
CA SER A 211 4.49 18.58 8.41
C SER A 211 4.37 17.12 8.80
N ALA A 212 4.70 16.83 10.06
CA ALA A 212 4.55 15.51 10.65
C ALA A 212 3.06 15.13 10.75
N ASP A 213 2.74 13.88 10.43
CA ASP A 213 1.40 13.34 10.61
C ASP A 213 1.10 13.02 12.09
N ALA A 214 -0.16 12.70 12.39
CA ALA A 214 -0.59 12.41 13.75
C ALA A 214 0.18 11.24 14.40
N THR A 215 0.58 10.23 13.61
CA THR A 215 1.30 9.05 14.09
C THR A 215 2.74 9.42 14.46
N THR A 216 3.40 10.21 13.63
CA THR A 216 4.75 10.71 13.89
C THR A 216 4.75 11.61 15.13
N MET A 217 3.77 12.50 15.25
CA MET A 217 3.62 13.35 16.44
C MET A 217 3.36 12.52 17.71
N GLU A 218 2.54 11.49 17.65
CA GLU A 218 2.31 10.57 18.78
C GLU A 218 3.60 9.86 19.22
N LEU A 219 4.37 9.32 18.27
CA LEU A 219 5.64 8.65 18.58
C LEU A 219 6.67 9.61 19.17
N VAL A 220 6.72 10.84 18.66
CA VAL A 220 7.54 11.91 19.22
C VAL A 220 7.12 12.21 20.66
N MET A 221 5.82 12.38 20.94
CA MET A 221 5.32 12.68 22.28
C MET A 221 5.57 11.53 23.27
N ASN A 222 5.45 10.28 22.81
CA ASN A 222 5.82 9.13 23.63
C ASN A 222 7.30 9.11 23.98
N LEU A 223 8.19 9.48 23.05
CA LEU A 223 9.62 9.62 23.33
C LEU A 223 9.87 10.74 24.36
N VAL A 224 9.18 11.87 24.21
CA VAL A 224 9.23 13.04 25.11
C VAL A 224 8.83 12.69 26.54
N LEU A 225 7.71 12.00 26.72
CA LEU A 225 7.19 11.65 28.04
C LEU A 225 8.09 10.65 28.77
N ASN A 226 8.80 9.81 28.02
CA ASN A 226 9.74 8.82 28.58
C ASN A 226 11.15 9.41 28.80
N LYS A 227 11.50 10.52 28.14
CA LYS A 227 12.80 11.21 28.23
C LYS A 227 12.62 12.75 28.22
N PRO A 228 12.08 13.34 29.29
CA PRO A 228 11.73 14.77 29.32
C PRO A 228 12.93 15.72 29.16
N ASP A 229 14.14 15.25 29.48
CA ASP A 229 15.38 16.02 29.37
C ASP A 229 16.08 15.87 27.99
N ASP A 230 15.50 15.13 27.04
CA ASP A 230 16.05 14.99 25.69
C ASP A 230 15.91 16.33 24.92
N PRO A 231 16.99 16.91 24.35
CA PRO A 231 16.93 18.15 23.57
C PRO A 231 15.87 18.16 22.46
N LEU A 232 15.49 16.98 21.96
CA LEU A 232 14.41 16.74 21.01
C LEU A 232 13.05 17.25 21.55
N VAL A 233 12.80 17.09 22.85
CA VAL A 233 11.56 17.49 23.52
C VAL A 233 11.34 18.99 23.50
N GLN A 234 12.37 19.76 23.86
CA GLN A 234 12.26 21.21 23.98
C GLN A 234 12.05 21.86 22.61
N LYS A 235 12.65 21.30 21.56
CA LYS A 235 12.53 21.80 20.19
C LYS A 235 11.13 21.54 19.61
N LEU A 236 10.55 20.36 19.82
CA LEU A 236 9.24 20.01 19.29
C LEU A 236 8.08 20.76 19.95
N LEU A 237 8.15 21.02 21.26
CA LEU A 237 7.20 21.89 21.95
C LEU A 237 7.18 23.31 21.37
N SER A 238 8.34 23.82 20.93
CA SER A 238 8.47 25.13 20.30
C SER A 238 7.86 25.19 18.89
N CYS A 239 7.88 24.08 18.13
CA CYS A 239 7.27 24.01 16.80
C CYS A 239 5.74 23.95 16.86
N SER A 240 5.16 23.24 17.85
CA SER A 240 3.70 23.17 18.02
C SER A 240 3.04 24.49 18.43
N THR A 241 3.78 25.41 19.07
CA THR A 241 3.26 26.73 19.43
C THR A 241 3.28 27.71 18.25
N HIS A 242 4.19 27.53 17.28
CA HIS A 242 4.22 28.36 16.06
C HIS A 242 3.06 28.10 15.09
N SER A 243 2.41 26.93 15.15
CA SER A 243 1.22 26.64 14.33
C SER A 243 -0.05 27.36 14.80
N GLN A 244 -0.09 27.90 16.02
CA GLN A 244 -1.25 28.63 16.54
C GLN A 244 -1.17 30.16 16.35
N VAL A 245 0.02 30.72 16.11
CA VAL A 245 0.20 32.19 16.03
C VAL A 245 0.00 32.74 14.60
N VAL A 246 0.00 31.89 13.56
CA VAL A 246 -0.17 32.33 12.16
C VAL A 246 -1.65 32.56 11.77
N ASN A 247 -2.63 32.23 12.64
CA ASN A 247 -4.07 32.39 12.35
C ASN A 247 -4.74 33.60 13.03
N LEU A 248 -3.98 34.58 13.51
CA LEU A 248 -4.54 35.85 14.02
C LEU A 248 -3.70 37.05 13.59
N LYS A 249 -3.82 37.43 12.31
CA LYS A 249 -3.77 38.82 11.86
C LYS A 249 -4.70 39.01 10.67
#